data_AF-A0A1X1UPJ0-F1
#
_entry.id   AF-A0A1X1UPJ0-F1
#
_cell.length_a   1.000
_cell.length_b   1.000
_cell.length_c   1.000
_cell.angle_alpha   90.00
_cell.angle_beta   90.00
_cell.angle_gamma   90.00
#
_symmetry.space_group_name_H-M   'P 1'
#
loop_
_entity.id
_entity.type
_entity.pdbx_description
1 polymer ?
#
loop_
_entity_poly.entity_id
_entity_poly.type
_entity_poly.pdbx_seq_one_letter_code
_entity_poly.pdbx_strand_id
1 'polypeptide(L)'
;MTGPTTEKVTFSIDRRTTTVSYRDGNTLLETARLAGLNPPSSCESGSCATCMARVVEGSVRMFNNDALTDEEVAEGWVLTCQSLPTSPEVRVIYE
;
A
#
# COMPACT_ATOMS: atom_id res chain seq x y z
N MET A 1 8.54 23.73 -4.34
CA MET A 1 9.11 22.54 -3.67
C MET A 1 8.26 21.35 -4.08
N THR A 2 8.49 20.84 -5.28
CA THR A 2 7.77 19.66 -5.80
C THR A 2 8.66 18.45 -5.52
N GLY A 3 8.48 17.84 -4.35
CA GLY A 3 8.87 16.45 -4.18
C GLY A 3 8.09 15.59 -5.19
N PRO A 4 8.55 14.37 -5.51
CA PRO A 4 7.83 13.52 -6.45
C PRO A 4 6.42 13.25 -5.90
N THR A 5 5.40 13.85 -6.52
CA THR A 5 4.00 13.57 -6.23
C THR A 5 3.68 12.22 -6.83
N THR A 6 3.21 11.26 -6.03
CA THR A 6 2.71 10.00 -6.57
C THR A 6 1.52 10.30 -7.47
N GLU A 7 1.56 9.81 -8.71
CA GLU A 7 0.53 10.08 -9.71
C GLU A 7 -0.55 8.99 -9.68
N LYS A 8 -0.14 7.72 -9.60
CA LYS A 8 -1.05 6.58 -9.65
C LYS A 8 -0.56 5.39 -8.83
N VAL A 9 -1.53 4.61 -8.38
CA VAL A 9 -1.31 3.35 -7.67
C VAL A 9 -2.07 2.24 -8.39
N THR A 10 -1.43 1.10 -8.55
CA THR A 10 -2.05 -0.11 -9.08
C THR A 10 -2.17 -1.17 -7.99
N PHE A 11 -3.38 -1.69 -7.82
CA PHE A 11 -3.71 -2.75 -6.87
C PHE A 11 -4.04 -4.03 -7.62
N SER A 12 -3.46 -5.15 -7.19
CA SER A 12 -3.88 -6.49 -7.59
C SER A 12 -4.51 -7.21 -6.39
N ILE A 13 -5.82 -7.46 -6.45
CA ILE A 13 -6.63 -8.12 -5.40
C ILE A 13 -7.52 -9.16 -6.09
N ASP A 14 -7.55 -10.41 -5.60
CA ASP A 14 -8.41 -11.48 -6.14
C ASP A 14 -8.30 -11.66 -7.68
N ARG A 15 -7.07 -11.58 -8.22
CA ARG A 15 -6.77 -11.60 -9.67
C ARG A 15 -7.32 -10.41 -10.47
N ARG A 16 -7.96 -9.43 -9.83
CA ARG A 16 -8.35 -8.17 -10.45
C ARG A 16 -7.25 -7.15 -10.26
N THR A 17 -6.85 -6.51 -11.36
CA THR A 17 -5.90 -5.39 -11.33
C THR A 17 -6.64 -4.09 -11.60
N THR A 18 -6.48 -3.10 -10.73
CA THR A 18 -7.12 -1.78 -10.84
C THR A 18 -6.08 -0.70 -10.62
N THR A 19 -5.98 0.24 -11.56
CA THR A 19 -5.10 1.42 -11.46
C THR A 19 -5.95 2.65 -11.21
N VAL A 20 -5.55 3.46 -10.23
CA VAL A 20 -6.23 4.71 -9.89
C VAL A 20 -5.24 5.85 -9.70
N SER A 21 -5.69 7.07 -9.94
CA SER A 21 -4.93 8.27 -9.57
C SER A 21 -4.81 8.35 -8.06
N TYR A 22 -3.60 8.64 -7.59
CA TYR A 22 -3.35 8.82 -6.17
C TYR A 22 -3.84 10.18 -5.70
N ARG A 23 -4.27 10.23 -4.44
CA ARG A 23 -4.64 11.47 -3.76
C ARG A 23 -3.73 11.62 -2.55
N ASP A 24 -3.00 12.72 -2.50
CA ASP A 24 -2.01 12.98 -1.46
C ASP A 24 -2.60 12.84 -0.05
N GLY A 25 -1.84 12.18 0.82
CA GLY A 25 -2.19 11.95 2.22
C GLY A 25 -2.95 10.65 2.48
N ASN A 26 -3.51 10.00 1.46
CA ASN A 26 -4.18 8.71 1.63
C ASN A 26 -3.16 7.57 1.75
N THR A 27 -3.40 6.64 2.66
CA THR A 27 -2.71 5.36 2.69
C THR A 27 -3.06 4.52 1.46
N LEU A 28 -2.26 3.49 1.19
CA LEU A 28 -2.57 2.53 0.13
C LEU A 28 -3.91 1.83 0.38
N LEU A 29 -4.25 1.51 1.64
CA LEU A 29 -5.54 0.93 2.00
C LEU A 29 -6.71 1.86 1.67
N GLU A 30 -6.63 3.13 2.09
CA GLU A 30 -7.67 4.13 1.80
C GLU A 30 -7.82 4.37 0.30
N THR A 31 -6.69 4.44 -0.43
CA THR A 31 -6.68 4.59 -1.89
C THR A 31 -7.39 3.43 -2.57
N ALA A 32 -7.15 2.19 -2.15
CA ALA A 32 -7.84 1.00 -2.66
C ALA A 32 -9.36 1.04 -2.35
N ARG A 33 -9.73 1.40 -1.12
CA ARG A 33 -11.15 1.51 -0.72
C ARG A 33 -11.90 2.59 -1.51
N LEU A 34 -11.28 3.75 -1.72
CA LEU A 34 -11.84 4.83 -2.55
C LEU A 34 -12.00 4.42 -4.02
N ALA A 35 -11.19 3.47 -4.50
CA ALA A 35 -11.33 2.86 -5.81
C ALA A 35 -12.46 1.81 -5.90
N GLY A 36 -13.20 1.58 -4.81
CA GLY A 36 -14.24 0.56 -4.73
C GLY A 36 -13.68 -0.87 -4.61
N LEU A 37 -12.42 -1.02 -4.23
CA LEU A 37 -11.81 -2.31 -3.91
C LEU A 37 -12.07 -2.65 -2.44
N ASN A 38 -12.06 -3.94 -2.12
CA ASN A 38 -12.25 -4.43 -0.76
C ASN A 38 -11.03 -5.24 -0.28
N PRO A 39 -9.86 -4.60 -0.10
CA PRO A 39 -8.69 -5.29 0.43
C PRO A 39 -8.93 -5.80 1.86
N PRO A 40 -8.30 -6.92 2.23
CA PRO A 40 -8.38 -7.45 3.59
C PRO A 40 -7.83 -6.42 4.59
N SER A 41 -8.53 -6.23 5.72
CA SER A 41 -8.16 -5.26 6.75
C SER A 41 -8.83 -5.58 8.08
N SER A 42 -8.20 -5.19 9.20
CA SER A 42 -8.74 -5.39 10.54
C SER A 42 -8.39 -4.25 11.51
N CYS A 43 -7.14 -4.16 12.00
CA CYS A 43 -6.79 -3.17 13.04
C CYS A 43 -6.56 -1.74 12.54
N GLU A 44 -6.10 -1.61 11.29
CA GLU A 44 -5.66 -0.34 10.67
C GLU A 44 -4.56 0.44 11.43
N SER A 45 -3.99 -0.10 12.50
CA SER A 45 -2.94 0.52 13.32
C SER A 45 -1.53 -0.01 13.07
N GLY A 46 -1.38 -1.09 12.28
CA GLY A 46 -0.08 -1.68 11.96
C GLY A 46 0.33 -2.91 12.80
N SER A 47 -0.59 -3.52 13.54
CA SER A 47 -0.29 -4.60 14.50
C SER A 47 -0.83 -5.99 14.16
N CYS A 48 -1.64 -6.14 13.10
CA CYS A 48 -2.35 -7.41 12.81
C CYS A 48 -1.99 -8.12 11.49
N ALA A 49 -1.20 -7.49 10.62
CA ALA A 49 -0.87 -7.95 9.26
C ALA A 49 -2.04 -8.29 8.31
N THR A 50 -3.32 -8.10 8.67
CA THR A 50 -4.44 -8.42 7.76
C THR A 50 -4.43 -7.63 6.45
N CYS A 51 -3.92 -6.40 6.46
CA CYS A 51 -3.77 -5.57 5.26
C CYS A 51 -2.38 -5.70 4.60
N MET A 52 -1.68 -6.81 4.84
CA MET A 52 -0.38 -7.05 4.25
C MET A 52 -0.51 -7.19 2.73
N ALA A 53 0.42 -6.56 2.02
CA ALA A 53 0.57 -6.67 0.57
C ALA A 53 2.04 -6.56 0.21
N ARG A 54 2.40 -6.96 -1.00
CA ARG A 54 3.77 -6.83 -1.51
C ARG A 54 3.88 -5.68 -2.51
N VAL A 55 4.82 -4.79 -2.31
CA VAL A 55 5.21 -3.78 -3.31
C VAL A 55 6.06 -4.46 -4.37
N VAL A 56 5.59 -4.44 -5.61
CA VAL A 56 6.30 -5.02 -6.77
C VAL A 56 6.84 -3.97 -7.72
N GLU A 57 6.43 -2.71 -7.56
CA GLU A 57 6.90 -1.57 -8.33
C GLU A 57 6.78 -0.30 -7.46
N GLY A 58 7.78 0.58 -7.54
CA GLY A 58 7.82 1.81 -6.76
C GLY A 58 8.28 1.63 -5.32
N SER A 59 8.03 2.63 -4.50
CA SER A 59 8.45 2.65 -3.09
C SER A 59 7.38 3.27 -2.20
N VAL A 60 7.36 2.85 -0.94
CA VAL A 60 6.44 3.35 0.08
C VAL A 60 7.18 3.66 1.37
N ARG A 61 6.57 4.45 2.24
CA ARG A 61 6.98 4.65 3.63
C ARG A 61 5.87 4.18 4.55
N MET A 62 6.19 3.28 5.47
CA MET A 62 5.28 2.89 6.54
C MET A 62 5.36 3.89 7.71
N PHE A 63 4.20 4.21 8.30
CA PHE A 63 4.12 4.99 9.53
C PHE A 63 4.42 4.15 10.75
N ASN A 64 3.76 2.99 10.86
CA ASN A 64 3.94 2.02 11.93
C ASN A 64 4.04 0.61 11.33
N ASN A 65 4.90 -0.21 11.93
CA ASN A 65 5.02 -1.63 11.60
C ASN A 65 5.38 -2.41 12.88
N ASP A 66 4.37 -2.97 13.53
CA ASP A 66 4.53 -3.86 14.69
C ASP A 66 4.28 -5.33 14.32
N ALA A 67 4.01 -5.61 13.03
CA ALA A 67 3.53 -6.91 12.58
C ALA A 67 4.50 -7.64 11.63
N LEU A 68 5.29 -6.92 10.82
CA LEU A 68 6.23 -7.50 9.87
C LEU A 68 7.65 -7.42 10.40
N THR A 69 8.43 -8.48 10.16
CA THR A 69 9.86 -8.54 10.40
C THR A 69 10.65 -7.69 9.40
N ASP A 70 11.90 -7.35 9.75
CA ASP A 70 12.78 -6.61 8.85
C ASP A 70 13.04 -7.35 7.52
N GLU A 71 13.09 -8.69 7.57
CA GLU A 71 13.26 -9.55 6.40
C GLU A 71 12.05 -9.48 5.46
N GLU A 72 10.83 -9.57 6.00
CA GLU A 72 9.60 -9.40 5.22
C GLU A 72 9.55 -8.00 4.58
N VAL A 73 9.91 -6.95 5.32
CA VAL A 73 9.97 -5.60 4.76
C VAL A 73 11.02 -5.49 3.65
N ALA A 74 12.19 -6.13 3.82
CA ALA A 74 13.24 -6.16 2.79
C ALA A 74 12.80 -6.92 1.52
N GLU A 75 11.92 -7.92 1.65
CA GLU A 75 11.29 -8.63 0.53
C GLU A 75 10.16 -7.83 -0.15
N GLY A 76 9.84 -6.65 0.37
CA GLY A 76 8.84 -5.73 -0.17
C GLY A 76 7.46 -5.87 0.44
N TRP A 77 7.30 -6.62 1.54
CA TRP A 77 6.04 -6.69 2.27
C TRP A 77 5.77 -5.42 3.06
N VAL A 78 4.52 -4.96 3.01
CA VAL A 78 4.09 -3.71 3.64
C VAL A 78 2.70 -3.86 4.24
N LEU A 79 2.42 -3.05 5.26
CA LEU A 79 1.08 -2.90 5.82
C LEU A 79 0.39 -1.75 5.10
N THR A 80 -0.55 -2.05 4.19
CA THR A 80 -1.14 -1.02 3.33
C THR A 80 -1.94 0.04 4.10
N CYS A 81 -2.44 -0.30 5.30
CA CYS A 81 -3.12 0.65 6.19
C CYS A 81 -2.18 1.70 6.81
N GLN A 82 -0.87 1.44 6.82
CA GLN A 82 0.14 2.35 7.36
C GLN A 82 1.12 2.81 6.29
N SER A 83 0.89 2.50 5.01
CA SER A 83 1.82 2.80 3.92
C SER A 83 1.39 4.01 3.09
N LEU A 84 2.28 4.99 2.93
CA LEU A 84 2.17 6.05 1.94
C LEU A 84 3.12 5.82 0.76
N PRO A 85 2.68 6.02 -0.49
CA PRO A 85 3.56 5.95 -1.64
C PRO A 85 4.59 7.10 -1.62
N THR A 86 5.77 6.83 -2.18
CA THR A 86 6.91 7.77 -2.21
C THR A 86 7.57 7.87 -3.59
N SER A 87 7.04 7.16 -4.58
CA SER A 87 7.46 7.20 -5.99
C SER A 87 6.30 7.67 -6.89
N PRO A 88 6.58 8.10 -8.13
CA PRO A 88 5.53 8.54 -9.08
C PRO A 88 4.48 7.45 -9.36
N GLU A 89 4.90 6.19 -9.39
CA GLU A 89 4.04 5.03 -9.56
C GLU A 89 4.33 4.00 -8.48
N VAL A 90 3.28 3.34 -7.96
CA VAL A 90 3.40 2.21 -7.02
C VAL A 90 2.46 1.09 -7.45
N ARG A 91 2.94 -0.15 -7.42
CA ARG A 91 2.11 -1.35 -7.62
C ARG A 91 2.21 -2.26 -6.40
N VAL A 92 1.06 -2.63 -5.87
CA VAL A 92 0.96 -3.60 -4.77
C VAL A 92 0.06 -4.78 -5.13
N ILE A 93 0.44 -5.95 -4.61
CA ILE A 93 -0.30 -7.20 -4.78
C ILE A 93 -0.71 -7.70 -3.40
N TYR A 94 -2.01 -7.93 -3.22
CA TYR A 94 -2.56 -8.66 -2.07
C TYR A 94 -2.59 -10.15 -2.44
N GLU A 95 -2.01 -10.98 -1.58
CA GLU A 95 -1.99 -12.45 -1.71
C GLU A 95 -3.11 -13.12 -0.92
#